data_AF-A0A934B7K7-F1
#
_entry.id   AF-A0A934B7K7-F1
#
_cell.length_a   1.000
_cell.length_b   1.000
_cell.length_c   1.000
_cell.angle_alpha   90.00
_cell.angle_beta   90.00
_cell.angle_gamma   90.00
#
_symmetry.space_group_name_H-M   'P 1'
#
loop_
_entity.id
_entity.type
_entity.pdbx_description
1 polymer ?
#
loop_
_entity_poly.entity_id
_entity_poly.type
_entity_poly.pdbx_seq_one_letter_code
_entity_poly.pdbx_strand_id
1 'polypeptide(L)'
;MPRRTPTPHASPFPSLTEGRPDKPDPTPIYGLRDLDQADRNLDAMAGDPIQRRQLADILPLLMESIARTADPDQALNHWERMMTSVSRTSFLDYLRTWPRMLDLLCVIFGNSDALTFTLIRDPTVVYWLAEEDVLARPPTRKGMERALYASIGHLTSKESKLDALRRFQRREMLRIGVRDLLRLSTVPETTGSLSDLACLLIHAAYEIVDADLRQQYGIPMHQNRQRRWVETKFVVMGMGKLGGHELNYSSDVDLIYLYESHDGETRAPRGRRAAKPAGVGISNEEYFEILARELTRVLVEPTREGYVFRVDLRLRAEGSVGQLARSLVEYRKYYATRGQVWERLALLKAWPVAGSHDVGQAFLKLVKPFVLGAGRTMDRADALAIVEDVRAVKDMIDAKMSDRGHAQRNVKLGTGGIREIEFFVQTVQVLAGRKVPALLDRSTLGSLSRLAKKKLLSTEDRDALAAAYLFLRDVEHKLQMVDDLQTHALPERSEELERCAVRMGYGAQDRMKAAKLFHVDHQRHTEMVHRTFRSLFIEPTTSPVLKATLRAVGLRH
;
A
#
# COMPACT_ATOMS: atom_id res chain seq x y z
N MET A 1 -39.23 50.38 -28.40
CA MET A 1 -39.16 48.99 -28.90
C MET A 1 -38.38 48.16 -27.89
N PRO A 2 -38.97 47.12 -27.29
CA PRO A 2 -38.28 46.33 -26.27
C PRO A 2 -37.23 45.43 -26.93
N ARG A 3 -36.04 45.38 -26.31
CA ARG A 3 -34.93 44.50 -26.69
C ARG A 3 -35.39 43.05 -26.56
N ARG A 4 -35.29 42.28 -27.65
CA ARG A 4 -35.47 40.82 -27.63
C ARG A 4 -34.42 40.22 -26.69
N THR A 5 -34.88 39.51 -25.67
CA THR A 5 -34.08 38.56 -24.90
C THR A 5 -33.52 37.48 -25.84
N PRO A 6 -32.27 37.03 -25.69
CA PRO A 6 -31.76 35.90 -26.45
C PRO A 6 -32.52 34.65 -26.01
N THR A 7 -33.05 33.89 -26.96
CA THR A 7 -33.55 32.52 -26.73
C THR A 7 -32.41 31.66 -26.19
N PRO A 8 -32.63 30.80 -25.17
CA PRO A 8 -31.63 29.83 -24.76
C PRO A 8 -31.34 28.92 -25.96
N HIS A 9 -30.05 28.73 -26.28
CA HIS A 9 -29.64 27.75 -27.27
C HIS A 9 -30.14 26.37 -26.80
N ALA A 10 -31.10 25.78 -27.52
CA ALA A 10 -31.54 24.42 -27.27
C ALA A 10 -30.33 23.47 -27.36
N SER A 11 -30.14 22.61 -26.35
CA SER A 11 -29.08 21.61 -26.35
C SER A 11 -29.33 20.64 -27.53
N PRO A 12 -28.34 20.38 -28.41
CA PRO A 12 -28.51 19.42 -29.50
C PRO A 12 -28.23 17.97 -29.06
N PHE A 13 -27.94 17.75 -27.78
CA PHE A 13 -27.94 16.41 -27.20
C PHE A 13 -29.39 16.02 -26.88
N PRO A 14 -29.84 14.80 -27.22
CA PRO A 14 -31.13 14.32 -26.73
C PRO A 14 -31.12 14.41 -25.20
N SER A 15 -32.08 15.13 -24.62
CA SER A 15 -32.24 15.15 -23.17
C SER A 15 -32.41 13.70 -22.68
N LEU A 16 -31.65 13.31 -21.65
CA LEU A 16 -31.80 11.98 -21.05
C LEU A 16 -33.13 11.84 -20.29
N THR A 17 -33.87 12.93 -20.13
CA THR A 17 -35.11 13.05 -19.34
C THR A 17 -36.38 13.29 -20.19
N GLU A 18 -36.27 13.80 -21.43
CA GLU A 18 -37.42 14.06 -22.30
C GLU A 18 -38.07 12.76 -22.85
N GLY A 19 -39.37 12.55 -22.56
CA GLY A 19 -40.18 11.49 -23.17
C GLY A 19 -40.45 10.23 -22.33
N ARG A 20 -40.16 10.22 -21.01
CA ARG A 20 -40.45 9.05 -20.15
C ARG A 20 -41.94 8.95 -19.77
N PRO A 21 -42.57 7.77 -19.96
CA PRO A 21 -43.83 7.46 -19.29
C PRO A 21 -43.59 7.21 -17.80
N ASP A 22 -44.50 7.69 -16.94
CA ASP A 22 -44.56 7.37 -15.50
C ASP A 22 -44.61 5.84 -15.31
N LYS A 23 -43.46 5.21 -15.05
CA LYS A 23 -43.37 3.81 -14.62
C LYS A 23 -42.51 3.72 -13.36
N PRO A 24 -42.85 2.84 -12.40
CA PRO A 24 -42.34 2.93 -11.03
C PRO A 24 -40.89 2.47 -10.84
N ASP A 25 -40.21 1.95 -11.88
CA ASP A 25 -38.79 1.59 -11.78
C ASP A 25 -38.16 1.46 -13.19
N PRO A 26 -37.66 2.56 -13.80
CA PRO A 26 -36.98 2.48 -15.07
C PRO A 26 -35.55 1.99 -14.86
N THR A 27 -35.17 0.91 -15.55
CA THR A 27 -33.76 0.46 -15.63
C THR A 27 -32.86 1.66 -15.96
N PRO A 28 -31.80 1.93 -15.20
CA PRO A 28 -31.03 3.15 -15.39
C PRO A 28 -30.34 3.16 -16.77
N ILE A 29 -30.54 4.23 -17.55
CA ILE A 29 -29.91 4.39 -18.87
C ILE A 29 -28.41 4.56 -18.64
N TYR A 30 -27.58 3.76 -19.31
CA TYR A 30 -26.12 3.73 -19.09
C TYR A 30 -25.68 3.52 -17.61
N GLY A 31 -26.57 3.02 -16.75
CA GLY A 31 -26.29 2.87 -15.32
C GLY A 31 -26.28 4.18 -14.51
N LEU A 32 -26.70 5.31 -15.11
CA LEU A 32 -26.79 6.62 -14.47
C LEU A 32 -28.00 6.71 -13.54
N ARG A 33 -27.78 7.25 -12.34
CA ARG A 33 -28.82 7.38 -11.30
C ARG A 33 -29.32 8.82 -11.19
N ASP A 34 -28.45 9.81 -11.42
CA ASP A 34 -28.80 11.23 -11.40
C ASP A 34 -28.77 11.79 -12.84
N LEU A 35 -29.88 11.58 -13.56
CA LEU A 35 -30.00 12.01 -14.97
C LEU A 35 -29.94 13.53 -15.11
N ASP A 36 -30.48 14.28 -14.15
CA ASP A 36 -30.46 15.74 -14.18
C ASP A 36 -29.03 16.27 -14.04
N GLN A 37 -28.23 15.68 -13.14
CA GLN A 37 -26.82 16.02 -13.03
C GLN A 37 -26.02 15.57 -14.26
N ALA A 38 -26.34 14.41 -14.84
CA ALA A 38 -25.72 13.95 -16.07
C ALA A 38 -25.96 14.93 -17.23
N ASP A 39 -27.19 15.40 -17.43
CA ASP A 39 -27.53 16.41 -18.45
C ASP A 39 -26.76 17.72 -18.20
N ARG A 40 -26.70 18.20 -16.96
CA ARG A 40 -25.91 19.39 -16.58
C ARG A 40 -24.42 19.24 -16.90
N ASN A 41 -23.84 18.06 -16.64
CA ASN A 41 -22.43 17.78 -16.92
C ASN A 41 -22.17 17.81 -18.44
N LEU A 42 -23.04 17.18 -19.24
CA LEU A 42 -22.92 17.16 -20.69
C LEU A 42 -22.98 18.58 -21.29
N ASP A 43 -23.93 19.39 -20.83
CA ASP A 43 -24.04 20.79 -21.25
C ASP A 43 -22.83 21.62 -20.84
N ALA A 44 -22.28 21.42 -19.63
CA ALA A 44 -21.07 22.09 -19.17
C ALA A 44 -19.83 21.72 -20.00
N MET A 45 -19.71 20.47 -20.43
CA MET A 45 -18.64 19.99 -21.29
C MET A 45 -18.75 20.49 -22.73
N ALA A 46 -19.97 20.77 -23.21
CA ALA A 46 -20.23 21.11 -24.60
C ALA A 46 -19.50 22.37 -25.10
N GLY A 47 -19.38 23.39 -24.24
CA GLY A 47 -18.64 24.61 -24.57
C GLY A 47 -19.17 25.36 -25.81
N ASP A 48 -18.25 25.89 -26.62
CA ASP A 48 -18.55 26.62 -27.86
C ASP A 48 -19.01 25.69 -29.00
N PRO A 49 -19.51 26.20 -30.16
CA PRO A 49 -20.01 25.35 -31.24
C PRO A 49 -18.99 24.35 -31.82
N ILE A 50 -17.69 24.66 -31.80
CA ILE A 50 -16.64 23.76 -32.30
C ILE A 50 -16.44 22.64 -31.28
N GLN A 51 -16.28 23.00 -30.01
CA GLN A 51 -16.13 22.07 -28.88
C GLN A 51 -17.34 21.13 -28.80
N ARG A 52 -18.54 21.66 -29.00
CA ARG A 52 -19.78 20.89 -28.98
C ARG A 52 -19.81 19.83 -30.06
N ARG A 53 -19.35 20.15 -31.28
CA ARG A 53 -19.24 19.19 -32.38
C ARG A 53 -18.19 18.12 -32.07
N GLN A 54 -17.03 18.51 -31.56
CA GLN A 54 -15.98 17.55 -31.18
C GLN A 54 -16.44 16.61 -30.06
N LEU A 55 -17.18 17.12 -29.07
CA LEU A 55 -17.78 16.30 -28.01
C LEU A 55 -18.83 15.34 -28.58
N ALA A 56 -19.70 15.81 -29.48
CA ALA A 56 -20.72 14.96 -30.11
C ALA A 56 -20.11 13.79 -30.88
N ASP A 57 -18.95 13.98 -31.53
CA ASP A 57 -18.24 12.91 -32.26
C ASP A 57 -17.80 11.76 -31.33
N ILE A 58 -17.45 12.04 -30.07
CA ILE A 58 -16.97 11.03 -29.10
C ILE A 58 -18.05 10.57 -28.12
N LEU A 59 -19.17 11.29 -28.03
CA LEU A 59 -20.19 11.08 -27.00
C LEU A 59 -20.76 9.65 -26.98
N PRO A 60 -21.10 9.00 -28.11
CA PRO A 60 -21.60 7.62 -28.07
C PRO A 60 -20.62 6.66 -27.38
N LEU A 61 -19.34 6.73 -27.75
CA LEU A 61 -18.29 5.92 -27.16
C LEU A 61 -18.07 6.28 -25.68
N LEU A 62 -18.08 7.57 -25.35
CA LEU A 62 -17.99 8.07 -23.97
C LEU A 62 -19.06 7.44 -23.08
N MET A 63 -20.33 7.50 -23.50
CA MET A 63 -21.46 6.98 -22.71
C MET A 63 -21.42 5.46 -22.58
N GLU A 64 -21.09 4.74 -23.65
CA GLU A 64 -20.91 3.29 -23.59
C GLU A 64 -19.79 2.88 -22.62
N SER A 65 -18.68 3.62 -22.61
CA SER A 65 -17.53 3.33 -21.75
C SER A 65 -17.80 3.70 -20.29
N ILE A 66 -18.48 4.82 -20.04
CA ILE A 66 -18.94 5.22 -18.71
C ILE A 66 -19.89 4.17 -18.11
N ALA A 67 -20.81 3.60 -18.91
CA ALA A 67 -21.76 2.60 -18.45
C ALA A 67 -21.11 1.32 -17.90
N ARG A 68 -19.90 1.00 -18.36
CA ARG A 68 -19.12 -0.17 -17.91
C ARG A 68 -18.34 0.07 -16.61
N THR A 69 -18.28 1.30 -16.13
CA THR A 69 -17.53 1.65 -14.92
C THR A 69 -18.31 1.30 -13.66
N ALA A 70 -17.63 1.23 -12.50
CA ALA A 70 -18.31 1.00 -11.23
C ALA A 70 -19.31 2.12 -10.91
N ASP A 71 -18.95 3.37 -11.19
CA ASP A 71 -19.74 4.55 -10.85
C ASP A 71 -19.90 5.50 -12.05
N PRO A 72 -20.94 5.30 -12.89
CA PRO A 72 -21.18 6.11 -14.07
C PRO A 72 -21.42 7.60 -13.78
N ASP A 73 -22.16 7.90 -12.71
CA ASP A 73 -22.44 9.28 -12.28
C ASP A 73 -21.14 9.99 -11.86
N GLN A 74 -20.29 9.31 -11.07
CA GLN A 74 -18.95 9.82 -10.71
C GLN A 74 -18.07 10.04 -11.94
N ALA A 75 -18.09 9.12 -12.91
CA ALA A 75 -17.31 9.26 -14.13
C ALA A 75 -17.65 10.54 -14.89
N LEU A 76 -18.95 10.87 -15.05
CA LEU A 76 -19.38 12.10 -15.72
C LEU A 76 -18.99 13.36 -14.95
N ASN A 77 -19.11 13.35 -13.62
CA ASN A 77 -18.68 14.47 -12.78
C ASN A 77 -17.18 14.76 -12.96
N HIS A 78 -16.36 13.72 -13.09
CA HIS A 78 -14.92 13.89 -13.32
C HIS A 78 -14.56 14.29 -14.74
N TRP A 79 -15.30 13.80 -15.73
CA TRP A 79 -15.15 14.27 -17.11
C TRP A 79 -15.38 15.78 -17.21
N GLU A 80 -16.44 16.29 -16.57
CA GLU A 80 -16.71 17.74 -16.49
C GLU A 80 -15.52 18.48 -15.87
N ARG A 81 -15.06 18.04 -14.69
CA ARG A 81 -13.92 18.66 -14.01
C ARG A 81 -12.64 18.61 -14.84
N MET A 82 -12.34 17.50 -15.51
CA MET A 82 -11.17 17.37 -16.37
C MET A 82 -11.22 18.36 -17.55
N MET A 83 -12.40 18.58 -18.13
CA MET A 83 -12.59 19.57 -19.20
C MET A 83 -12.38 21.02 -18.73
N THR A 84 -12.37 21.28 -17.43
CA THR A 84 -12.02 22.61 -16.87
C THR A 84 -10.52 22.77 -16.62
N SER A 85 -9.75 21.68 -16.48
CA SER A 85 -8.31 21.73 -16.20
C SER A 85 -7.44 21.71 -17.46
N VAL A 86 -8.03 21.56 -18.65
CA VAL A 86 -7.33 21.46 -19.93
C VAL A 86 -7.86 22.43 -20.99
N SER A 87 -7.09 22.61 -22.07
CA SER A 87 -7.63 23.17 -23.32
C SER A 87 -8.62 22.18 -23.93
N ARG A 88 -9.92 22.42 -23.76
CA ARG A 88 -11.00 21.54 -24.24
C ARG A 88 -10.85 21.14 -25.70
N THR A 89 -10.63 22.12 -26.58
CA THR A 89 -10.49 21.88 -28.02
C THR A 89 -9.35 20.92 -28.34
N SER A 90 -8.17 21.12 -27.73
CA SER A 90 -6.99 20.27 -27.96
C SER A 90 -7.19 18.87 -27.35
N PHE A 91 -7.82 18.80 -26.18
CA PHE A 91 -8.04 17.55 -25.47
C PHE A 91 -9.09 16.67 -26.17
N LEU A 92 -10.20 17.26 -26.62
CA LEU A 92 -11.20 16.55 -27.41
C LEU A 92 -10.63 16.05 -28.74
N ASP A 93 -9.80 16.84 -29.42
CA ASP A 93 -9.15 16.41 -30.66
C ASP A 93 -8.17 15.25 -30.44
N TYR A 94 -7.42 15.30 -29.34
CA TYR A 94 -6.57 14.19 -28.90
C TYR A 94 -7.38 12.91 -28.65
N LEU A 95 -8.52 12.99 -27.95
CA LEU A 95 -9.38 11.82 -27.69
C LEU A 95 -10.03 11.25 -28.95
N ARG A 96 -10.39 12.10 -29.93
CA ARG A 96 -10.86 11.66 -31.25
C ARG A 96 -9.79 10.88 -32.01
N THR A 97 -8.53 11.30 -31.88
CA THR A 97 -7.38 10.63 -32.50
C THR A 97 -7.02 9.33 -31.79
N TRP A 98 -7.20 9.28 -30.46
CA TRP A 98 -6.83 8.14 -29.62
C TRP A 98 -8.00 7.60 -28.78
N PRO A 99 -8.99 6.91 -29.39
CA PRO A 99 -10.19 6.42 -28.69
C PRO A 99 -9.90 5.50 -27.50
N ARG A 100 -8.78 4.76 -27.52
CA ARG A 100 -8.35 3.91 -26.39
C ARG A 100 -8.07 4.71 -25.12
N MET A 101 -7.64 5.97 -25.26
CA MET A 101 -7.40 6.84 -24.11
C MET A 101 -8.71 7.29 -23.47
N LEU A 102 -9.78 7.48 -24.26
CA LEU A 102 -11.10 7.76 -23.73
C LEU A 102 -11.59 6.61 -22.83
N ASP A 103 -11.46 5.36 -23.30
CA ASP A 103 -11.82 4.18 -22.50
C ASP A 103 -11.02 4.11 -21.20
N LEU A 104 -9.72 4.37 -21.28
CA LEU A 104 -8.83 4.39 -20.13
C LEU A 104 -9.27 5.44 -19.10
N LEU A 105 -9.54 6.67 -19.53
CA LEU A 105 -9.97 7.75 -18.67
C LEU A 105 -11.34 7.45 -18.04
N CYS A 106 -12.28 6.86 -18.79
CA CYS A 106 -13.54 6.39 -18.22
C CYS A 106 -13.31 5.38 -17.10
N VAL A 107 -12.43 4.39 -17.30
CA VAL A 107 -12.08 3.42 -16.25
C VAL A 107 -11.51 4.13 -15.02
N ILE A 108 -10.64 5.11 -15.19
CA ILE A 108 -10.07 5.84 -14.04
C ILE A 108 -11.17 6.64 -13.32
N PHE A 109 -11.91 7.44 -14.07
CA PHE A 109 -12.92 8.38 -13.55
C PHE A 109 -14.08 7.68 -12.87
N GLY A 110 -14.55 6.55 -13.40
CA GLY A 110 -15.66 5.81 -12.80
C GLY A 110 -15.26 4.79 -11.73
N ASN A 111 -13.97 4.69 -11.37
CA ASN A 111 -13.53 3.71 -10.36
C ASN A 111 -12.69 4.30 -9.22
N SER A 112 -12.05 5.46 -9.38
CA SER A 112 -11.20 6.06 -8.34
C SER A 112 -11.13 7.59 -8.41
N ASP A 113 -11.59 8.24 -7.35
CA ASP A 113 -11.41 9.68 -7.12
C ASP A 113 -9.93 10.03 -6.97
N ALA A 114 -9.18 9.26 -6.20
CA ALA A 114 -7.77 9.53 -5.92
C ALA A 114 -6.90 9.53 -7.19
N LEU A 115 -7.10 8.55 -8.08
CA LEU A 115 -6.39 8.51 -9.36
C LEU A 115 -6.84 9.63 -10.29
N THR A 116 -8.13 9.95 -10.27
CA THR A 116 -8.69 11.03 -11.09
C THR A 116 -8.18 12.40 -10.68
N PHE A 117 -8.11 12.69 -9.38
CA PHE A 117 -7.56 13.95 -8.87
C PHE A 117 -6.08 14.10 -9.17
N THR A 118 -5.34 12.99 -9.33
CA THR A 118 -3.97 13.04 -9.84
C THR A 118 -3.93 13.59 -11.27
N LEU A 119 -4.81 13.12 -12.15
CA LEU A 119 -4.91 13.59 -13.53
C LEU A 119 -5.45 15.02 -13.65
N ILE A 120 -6.46 15.39 -12.86
CA ILE A 120 -7.01 16.74 -12.87
C ILE A 120 -5.96 17.76 -12.41
N ARG A 121 -5.15 17.38 -11.41
CA ARG A 121 -4.09 18.23 -10.88
C ARG A 121 -2.91 18.41 -11.84
N ASP A 122 -2.54 17.34 -12.54
CA ASP A 122 -1.49 17.39 -13.57
C ASP A 122 -1.98 16.69 -14.85
N PRO A 123 -2.71 17.42 -15.72
CA PRO A 123 -3.26 16.85 -16.94
C PRO A 123 -2.20 16.36 -17.93
N THR A 124 -0.94 16.79 -17.79
CA THR A 124 0.14 16.33 -18.65
C THR A 124 0.44 14.85 -18.48
N VAL A 125 0.10 14.29 -17.32
CA VAL A 125 0.28 12.87 -16.99
C VAL A 125 -0.62 11.97 -17.84
N VAL A 126 -1.72 12.48 -18.41
CA VAL A 126 -2.55 11.74 -19.37
C VAL A 126 -1.71 11.29 -20.57
N TYR A 127 -0.88 12.18 -21.11
CA TYR A 127 -0.04 11.88 -22.26
C TYR A 127 1.08 10.90 -21.90
N TRP A 128 1.61 10.99 -20.68
CA TRP A 128 2.57 10.01 -20.16
C TRP A 128 1.95 8.61 -20.06
N LEU A 129 0.69 8.48 -19.59
CA LEU A 129 0.00 7.19 -19.56
C LEU A 129 -0.23 6.59 -20.96
N ALA A 130 -0.25 7.44 -22.00
CA ALA A 130 -0.42 7.02 -23.39
C ALA A 130 0.86 6.42 -24.00
N GLU A 131 2.02 6.65 -23.39
CA GLU A 131 3.29 6.08 -23.86
C GLU A 131 3.25 4.55 -23.80
N GLU A 132 3.71 3.90 -24.86
CA GLU A 132 3.56 2.44 -25.08
C GLU A 132 4.05 1.60 -23.90
N ASP A 133 5.21 1.94 -23.34
CA ASP A 133 5.84 1.16 -22.28
C ASP A 133 5.28 1.44 -20.86
N VAL A 134 4.47 2.49 -20.69
CA VAL A 134 4.07 2.95 -19.34
C VAL A 134 3.06 2.02 -18.70
N LEU A 135 2.04 1.58 -19.44
CA LEU A 135 1.04 0.64 -18.95
C LEU A 135 1.25 -0.79 -19.43
N ALA A 136 2.00 -1.02 -20.51
CA ALA A 136 2.20 -2.37 -21.07
C ALA A 136 3.02 -3.29 -20.15
N ARG A 137 3.96 -2.75 -19.37
CA ARG A 137 4.87 -3.53 -18.52
C ARG A 137 4.82 -3.09 -17.06
N PRO A 138 4.97 -4.03 -16.10
CA PRO A 138 5.08 -3.65 -14.70
C PRO A 138 6.32 -2.79 -14.48
N PRO A 139 6.25 -1.76 -13.62
CA PRO A 139 7.40 -0.95 -13.31
C PRO A 139 8.45 -1.79 -12.60
N THR A 140 9.67 -1.83 -13.15
CA THR A 140 10.79 -2.46 -12.45
C THR A 140 11.36 -1.50 -11.43
N ARG A 141 11.78 -2.00 -10.26
CA ARG A 141 12.49 -1.20 -9.26
C ARG A 141 13.65 -0.40 -9.86
N LYS A 142 14.50 -1.04 -10.67
CA LYS A 142 15.64 -0.39 -11.35
C LYS A 142 15.19 0.67 -12.35
N GLY A 143 14.04 0.47 -13.00
CA GLY A 143 13.42 1.47 -13.87
C GLY A 143 12.99 2.71 -13.09
N MET A 144 12.24 2.52 -12.01
CA MET A 144 11.80 3.60 -11.13
C MET A 144 12.99 4.36 -10.51
N GLU A 145 14.01 3.63 -10.06
CA GLU A 145 15.22 4.21 -9.48
C GLU A 145 15.95 5.15 -10.46
N ARG A 146 16.18 4.70 -11.69
CA ARG A 146 16.80 5.55 -12.72
C ARG A 146 15.97 6.80 -13.00
N ALA A 147 14.65 6.65 -13.13
CA ALA A 147 13.75 7.76 -13.41
C ALA A 147 13.69 8.77 -12.25
N LEU A 148 13.71 8.29 -11.00
CA LEU A 148 13.74 9.14 -9.81
C LEU A 148 15.04 9.94 -9.73
N TYR A 149 16.20 9.28 -9.83
CA TYR A 149 17.47 10.00 -9.71
C TYR A 149 17.72 10.98 -10.87
N ALA A 150 17.20 10.68 -12.07
CA ALA A 150 17.19 11.64 -13.18
C ALA A 150 16.34 12.89 -12.85
N SER A 151 15.18 12.72 -12.18
CA SER A 151 14.28 13.82 -11.86
C SER A 151 14.78 14.72 -10.73
N ILE A 152 15.62 14.21 -9.81
CA ILE A 152 16.17 15.00 -8.70
C ILE A 152 17.61 15.46 -8.90
N GLY A 153 18.35 14.87 -9.85
CA GLY A 153 19.79 15.07 -10.00
C GLY A 153 20.21 16.50 -10.37
N HIS A 154 19.35 17.25 -11.05
CA HIS A 154 19.59 18.64 -11.44
C HIS A 154 19.15 19.65 -10.37
N LEU A 155 18.44 19.20 -9.33
CA LEU A 155 17.92 20.06 -8.27
C LEU A 155 19.00 20.29 -7.20
N THR A 156 19.16 21.54 -6.76
CA THR A 156 20.19 21.91 -5.79
C THR A 156 19.65 22.03 -4.37
N SER A 157 18.42 22.53 -4.20
CA SER A 157 17.81 22.72 -2.88
C SER A 157 17.22 21.43 -2.31
N LYS A 158 17.30 21.26 -0.98
CA LYS A 158 16.67 20.16 -0.25
C LYS A 158 15.16 20.10 -0.53
N GLU A 159 14.47 21.22 -0.38
CA GLU A 159 13.01 21.29 -0.55
C GLU A 159 12.57 20.95 -1.98
N SER A 160 13.27 21.43 -3.01
CA SER A 160 12.94 21.07 -4.39
C SER A 160 13.07 19.57 -4.66
N LYS A 161 14.09 18.92 -4.08
CA LYS A 161 14.25 17.45 -4.17
C LYS A 161 13.11 16.72 -3.47
N LEU A 162 12.73 17.16 -2.27
CA LEU A 162 11.63 16.57 -1.51
C LEU A 162 10.27 16.75 -2.20
N ASP A 163 10.03 17.88 -2.86
CA ASP A 163 8.85 18.11 -3.70
C ASP A 163 8.86 17.18 -4.93
N ALA A 164 10.03 16.95 -5.54
CA ALA A 164 10.16 16.03 -6.66
C ALA A 164 9.88 14.57 -6.26
N LEU A 165 10.24 14.16 -5.04
CA LEU A 165 9.87 12.84 -4.51
C LEU A 165 8.34 12.67 -4.44
N ARG A 166 7.61 13.69 -3.98
CA ARG A 166 6.13 13.67 -3.88
C ARG A 166 5.46 13.61 -5.25
N ARG A 167 5.95 14.40 -6.21
CA ARG A 167 5.47 14.32 -7.61
C ARG A 167 5.72 12.94 -8.22
N PHE A 168 6.91 12.39 -8.01
CA PHE A 168 7.26 11.07 -8.48
C PHE A 168 6.36 9.99 -7.86
N GLN A 169 6.19 10.02 -6.53
CA GLN A 169 5.33 9.11 -5.79
C GLN A 169 3.90 9.10 -6.36
N ARG A 170 3.28 10.27 -6.51
CA ARG A 170 1.92 10.39 -7.06
C ARG A 170 1.80 9.82 -8.47
N ARG A 171 2.76 10.13 -9.35
CA ARG A 171 2.78 9.63 -10.74
C ARG A 171 2.91 8.11 -10.78
N GLU A 172 3.76 7.55 -9.94
CA GLU A 172 3.97 6.11 -9.87
C GLU A 172 2.78 5.36 -9.23
N MET A 173 2.18 5.93 -8.19
CA MET A 173 0.92 5.44 -7.61
C MET A 173 -0.19 5.41 -8.66
N LEU A 174 -0.28 6.43 -9.52
CA LEU A 174 -1.20 6.43 -10.65
C LEU A 174 -0.95 5.26 -11.61
N ARG A 175 0.29 5.07 -12.09
CA ARG A 175 0.62 3.94 -12.97
C ARG A 175 0.28 2.59 -12.35
N ILE A 176 0.64 2.38 -11.09
CA ILE A 176 0.35 1.14 -10.37
C ILE A 176 -1.17 0.94 -10.23
N GLY A 177 -1.89 1.98 -9.80
CA GLY A 177 -3.36 1.99 -9.65
C GLY A 177 -4.09 1.70 -10.95
N VAL A 178 -3.70 2.34 -12.04
CA VAL A 178 -4.29 2.13 -13.37
C VAL A 178 -4.07 0.71 -13.85
N ARG A 179 -2.85 0.18 -13.74
CA ARG A 179 -2.55 -1.21 -14.14
C ARG A 179 -3.37 -2.21 -13.33
N ASP A 180 -3.58 -1.96 -12.05
CA ASP A 180 -4.39 -2.80 -11.18
C ASP A 180 -5.89 -2.73 -11.51
N LEU A 181 -6.43 -1.52 -11.76
CA LEU A 181 -7.82 -1.34 -12.21
C LEU A 181 -8.09 -2.06 -13.54
N LEU A 182 -7.15 -1.98 -14.49
CA LEU A 182 -7.24 -2.65 -15.78
C LEU A 182 -6.93 -4.15 -15.73
N ARG A 183 -6.64 -4.70 -14.55
CA ARG A 183 -6.27 -6.12 -14.37
C ARG A 183 -5.01 -6.53 -15.16
N LEU A 184 -4.11 -5.57 -15.41
CA LEU A 184 -2.81 -5.77 -16.05
C LEU A 184 -1.73 -6.22 -15.07
N SER A 185 -2.03 -6.21 -13.77
CA SER A 185 -1.13 -6.69 -12.71
C SER A 185 -1.88 -7.62 -11.77
N THR A 186 -1.22 -8.69 -11.37
CA THR A 186 -1.67 -9.55 -10.26
C THR A 186 -1.45 -8.84 -8.92
N VAL A 187 -2.17 -9.27 -7.88
CA VAL A 187 -1.99 -8.71 -6.52
C VAL A 187 -0.51 -8.73 -6.07
N PRO A 188 0.28 -9.81 -6.23
CA PRO A 188 1.70 -9.80 -5.87
C PRO A 188 2.54 -8.79 -6.66
N GLU A 189 2.24 -8.56 -7.94
CA GLU A 189 2.94 -7.55 -8.76
C GLU A 189 2.60 -6.13 -8.28
N THR A 190 1.33 -5.88 -7.96
CA THR A 190 0.86 -4.61 -7.40
C THR A 190 1.53 -4.34 -6.05
N THR A 191 1.45 -5.28 -5.10
CA THR A 191 2.06 -5.09 -3.78
C THR A 191 3.58 -4.99 -3.84
N GLY A 192 4.21 -5.71 -4.77
CA GLY A 192 5.64 -5.63 -5.01
C GLY A 192 6.05 -4.25 -5.55
N SER A 193 5.31 -3.72 -6.53
CA SER A 193 5.55 -2.38 -7.10
C SER A 193 5.37 -1.28 -6.06
N LEU A 194 4.33 -1.35 -5.24
CA LEU A 194 4.09 -0.41 -4.13
C LEU A 194 5.22 -0.47 -3.10
N SER A 195 5.66 -1.67 -2.74
CA SER A 195 6.76 -1.87 -1.78
C SER A 195 8.09 -1.34 -2.33
N ASP A 196 8.39 -1.58 -3.61
CA ASP A 196 9.61 -1.09 -4.25
C ASP A 196 9.60 0.45 -4.37
N LEU A 197 8.47 1.05 -4.72
CA LEU A 197 8.30 2.51 -4.74
C LEU A 197 8.55 3.10 -3.34
N ALA A 198 7.96 2.51 -2.30
CA ALA A 198 8.15 2.96 -0.93
C ALA A 198 9.61 2.85 -0.47
N CYS A 199 10.27 1.70 -0.72
CA CYS A 199 11.68 1.52 -0.38
C CYS A 199 12.56 2.58 -1.08
N LEU A 200 12.32 2.80 -2.37
CA LEU A 200 13.10 3.76 -3.17
C LEU A 200 12.95 5.19 -2.64
N LEU A 201 11.71 5.64 -2.39
CA LEU A 201 11.44 6.99 -1.92
C LEU A 201 11.94 7.23 -0.49
N ILE A 202 11.80 6.24 0.41
CA ILE A 202 12.37 6.30 1.76
C ILE A 202 13.89 6.39 1.69
N HIS A 203 14.53 5.63 0.79
CA HIS A 203 15.97 5.68 0.60
C HIS A 203 16.45 7.03 0.07
N ALA A 204 15.80 7.57 -0.97
CA ALA A 204 16.13 8.89 -1.51
C ALA A 204 15.91 10.00 -0.47
N ALA A 205 14.83 9.93 0.32
CA ALA A 205 14.59 10.88 1.41
C ALA A 205 15.68 10.79 2.49
N TYR A 206 16.10 9.57 2.86
CA TYR A 206 17.23 9.36 3.77
C TYR A 206 18.52 9.99 3.23
N GLU A 207 18.87 9.77 1.97
CA GLU A 207 20.09 10.34 1.38
C GLU A 207 20.06 11.88 1.37
N ILE A 208 18.90 12.47 1.05
CA ILE A 208 18.72 13.93 1.05
C ILE A 208 18.89 14.51 2.46
N VAL A 209 18.26 13.90 3.46
CA VAL A 209 18.33 14.36 4.86
C VAL A 209 19.72 14.14 5.43
N ASP A 210 20.34 12.98 5.20
CA ASP A 210 21.69 12.68 5.69
C ASP A 210 22.73 13.60 5.05
N ALA A 211 22.63 13.90 3.76
CA ALA A 211 23.52 14.84 3.09
C ALA A 211 23.46 16.26 3.70
N ASP A 212 22.27 16.72 4.07
CA ASP A 212 22.03 18.02 4.73
C ASP A 212 22.61 18.02 6.15
N LEU A 213 22.33 17.00 6.95
CA LEU A 213 22.86 16.89 8.31
C LEU A 213 24.38 16.76 8.35
N ARG A 214 24.99 16.06 7.39
CA ARG A 214 26.46 15.98 7.26
C ARG A 214 27.09 17.35 7.00
N GLN A 215 26.41 18.26 6.31
CA GLN A 215 26.91 19.62 6.10
C GLN A 215 26.85 20.45 7.39
N GLN A 216 25.88 20.18 8.27
CA GLN A 216 25.66 20.93 9.51
C GLN A 216 26.49 20.40 10.70
N TYR A 217 26.54 19.08 10.84
CA TYR A 217 27.12 18.39 12.00
C TYR A 217 28.37 17.57 11.67
N GLY A 218 28.67 17.33 10.39
CA GLY A 218 29.76 16.44 10.00
C GLY A 218 29.33 14.97 9.91
N ILE A 219 30.30 14.08 9.68
CA ILE A 219 30.05 12.65 9.42
C ILE A 219 30.03 11.90 10.76
N PRO A 220 28.99 11.12 11.10
CA PRO A 220 28.99 10.29 12.31
C PRO A 220 30.04 9.19 12.19
N MET A 221 30.95 9.09 13.17
CA MET A 221 32.06 8.14 13.14
C MET A 221 32.18 7.40 14.47
N HIS A 222 32.73 6.19 14.45
CA HIS A 222 33.10 5.44 15.65
C HIS A 222 34.45 4.75 15.45
N GLN A 223 35.06 4.28 16.53
CA GLN A 223 36.26 3.45 16.46
C GLN A 223 35.86 1.98 16.31
N ASN A 224 36.31 1.34 15.23
CA ASN A 224 36.14 -0.10 15.08
C ASN A 224 37.05 -0.87 16.05
N ARG A 225 36.98 -2.20 16.04
CA ARG A 225 37.80 -3.09 16.90
C ARG A 225 39.32 -2.86 16.79
N GLN A 226 39.80 -2.29 15.68
CA GLN A 226 41.22 -1.97 15.45
C GLN A 226 41.57 -0.53 15.88
N ARG A 227 40.69 0.16 16.62
CA ARG A 227 40.81 1.57 17.01
C ARG A 227 40.94 2.53 15.82
N ARG A 228 40.45 2.12 14.65
CA ARG A 228 40.39 2.99 13.45
C ARG A 228 39.04 3.66 13.39
N TRP A 229 39.06 4.96 13.11
CA TRP A 229 37.84 5.72 12.85
C TRP A 229 37.20 5.28 11.53
N VAL A 230 35.96 4.85 11.61
CA VAL A 230 35.10 4.45 10.48
C VAL A 230 33.76 5.17 10.61
N GLU A 231 33.05 5.32 9.48
CA GLU A 231 31.71 5.90 9.50
C GLU A 231 30.74 4.99 10.26
N THR A 232 29.93 5.58 11.12
CA THR A 232 28.81 4.88 11.76
C THR A 232 27.65 4.85 10.79
N LYS A 233 27.26 3.65 10.37
CA LYS A 233 26.19 3.49 9.39
C LYS A 233 24.80 3.49 10.03
N PHE A 234 23.82 4.06 9.33
CA PHE A 234 22.39 4.05 9.68
C PHE A 234 21.60 3.09 8.78
N VAL A 235 20.49 2.54 9.26
CA VAL A 235 19.56 1.74 8.46
C VAL A 235 18.11 1.98 8.89
N VAL A 236 17.23 1.98 7.90
CA VAL A 236 15.79 1.93 8.09
C VAL A 236 15.32 0.50 7.83
N MET A 237 14.69 -0.11 8.83
CA MET A 237 14.04 -1.41 8.71
C MET A 237 12.56 -1.20 8.39
N GLY A 238 12.12 -1.76 7.27
CA GLY A 238 10.70 -1.91 6.97
C GLY A 238 10.15 -3.10 7.76
N MET A 239 8.99 -2.87 8.38
CA MET A 239 8.26 -3.85 9.18
C MET A 239 6.93 -4.17 8.49
N GLY A 240 6.15 -5.10 9.07
CA GLY A 240 4.78 -5.36 8.62
C GLY A 240 4.70 -5.65 7.12
N LYS A 241 3.81 -4.93 6.42
CA LYS A 241 3.60 -5.12 4.97
C LYS A 241 4.80 -4.71 4.14
N LEU A 242 5.43 -3.57 4.45
CA LEU A 242 6.60 -3.08 3.73
C LEU A 242 7.76 -4.08 3.84
N GLY A 243 8.06 -4.52 5.06
CA GLY A 243 9.06 -5.53 5.31
C GLY A 243 8.73 -6.90 4.68
N GLY A 244 7.45 -7.22 4.51
CA GLY A 244 6.97 -8.41 3.80
C GLY A 244 7.06 -8.34 2.27
N HIS A 245 7.32 -7.16 1.69
CA HIS A 245 7.12 -6.87 0.26
C HIS A 245 5.64 -7.02 -0.18
N GLU A 246 4.73 -6.61 0.70
CA GLU A 246 3.27 -6.81 0.59
C GLU A 246 2.50 -5.50 0.84
N LEU A 247 3.08 -4.34 0.51
CA LEU A 247 2.46 -3.02 0.74
C LEU A 247 1.18 -2.83 -0.08
N ASN A 248 0.18 -2.13 0.48
CA ASN A 248 -1.08 -1.77 -0.20
C ASN A 248 -1.19 -0.24 -0.35
N TYR A 249 -2.12 0.24 -1.20
CA TYR A 249 -2.26 1.66 -1.59
C TYR A 249 -2.27 2.65 -0.41
N SER A 250 -3.19 2.47 0.53
CA SER A 250 -3.35 3.39 1.67
C SER A 250 -2.79 2.77 2.95
N SER A 251 -1.61 2.15 2.90
CA SER A 251 -0.94 1.61 4.09
C SER A 251 0.05 2.60 4.70
N ASP A 252 0.11 2.63 6.03
CA ASP A 252 1.26 3.22 6.72
C ASP A 252 2.51 2.41 6.40
N VAL A 253 3.66 3.09 6.35
CA VAL A 253 4.96 2.41 6.34
C VAL A 253 5.41 2.21 7.78
N ASP A 254 5.38 0.96 8.23
CA ASP A 254 5.88 0.57 9.55
C ASP A 254 7.41 0.54 9.53
N LEU A 255 8.07 1.44 10.26
CA LEU A 255 9.53 1.59 10.23
C LEU A 255 10.17 1.45 11.62
N ILE A 256 11.41 0.94 11.63
CA ILE A 256 12.32 1.01 12.77
C ILE A 256 13.64 1.60 12.30
N TYR A 257 14.15 2.60 13.03
CA TYR A 257 15.45 3.19 12.76
C TYR A 257 16.52 2.63 13.71
N LEU A 258 17.68 2.30 13.16
CA LEU A 258 18.81 1.86 13.95
C LEU A 258 20.15 2.19 13.29
N TYR A 259 21.20 2.18 14.10
CA TYR A 259 22.55 2.51 13.66
C TYR A 259 23.59 1.56 14.24
N GLU A 260 24.76 1.55 13.64
CA GLU A 260 25.78 0.52 13.86
C GLU A 260 26.37 0.54 15.28
N SER A 261 26.72 1.73 15.80
CA SER A 261 27.46 1.89 17.05
C SER A 261 26.93 3.04 17.88
N HIS A 262 26.65 2.78 19.16
CA HIS A 262 26.32 3.79 20.17
C HIS A 262 27.49 4.75 20.40
N ASP A 263 28.70 4.20 20.55
CA ASP A 263 29.90 4.99 20.78
C ASP A 263 30.27 5.81 19.55
N GLY A 264 30.81 7.01 19.79
CA GLY A 264 31.37 7.88 18.77
C GLY A 264 30.66 9.23 18.65
N GLU A 265 31.19 10.04 17.74
CA GLU A 265 30.78 11.43 17.53
C GLU A 265 30.91 11.80 16.06
N THR A 266 30.22 12.87 15.68
CA THR A 266 30.38 13.47 14.37
C THR A 266 31.76 14.11 14.20
N ARG A 267 32.35 13.96 13.02
CA ARG A 267 33.68 14.48 12.70
C ARG A 267 33.67 15.24 11.38
N ALA A 268 34.53 16.24 11.27
CA ALA A 268 34.65 17.02 10.03
C ALA A 268 35.09 16.12 8.86
N PRO A 269 34.59 16.37 7.63
CA PRO A 269 35.08 15.71 6.43
C PRO A 269 36.58 15.91 6.26
N ARG A 270 37.30 14.89 5.74
CA ARG A 270 38.74 15.00 5.45
C ARG A 270 38.97 15.62 4.07
N GLY A 271 39.80 16.67 3.98
CA GLY A 271 40.28 17.23 2.71
C GLY A 271 40.71 18.69 2.80
N ARG A 272 41.62 19.14 1.90
CA ARG A 272 42.16 20.51 1.89
C ARG A 272 41.12 21.62 1.69
N ARG A 273 39.92 21.28 1.19
CA ARG A 273 38.80 22.21 0.95
C ARG A 273 37.61 21.99 1.90
N ALA A 274 37.74 21.13 2.91
CA ALA A 274 36.64 20.83 3.83
C ALA A 274 36.52 21.94 4.89
N ALA A 275 35.46 22.74 4.80
CA ALA A 275 35.06 23.61 5.91
C ALA A 275 34.63 22.73 7.09
N LYS A 276 35.01 23.12 8.32
CA LYS A 276 34.55 22.45 9.54
C LYS A 276 33.10 22.90 9.81
N PRO A 277 32.11 22.00 9.80
CA PRO A 277 30.74 22.36 10.17
C PRO A 277 30.68 22.94 11.59
N ALA A 278 29.75 23.88 11.82
CA ALA A 278 29.62 24.56 13.11
C ALA A 278 29.19 23.59 14.23
N GLY A 279 28.40 22.57 13.90
CA GLY A 279 27.87 21.58 14.85
C GLY A 279 28.69 20.30 15.01
N VAL A 280 29.96 20.25 14.57
CA VAL A 280 30.79 19.04 14.73
C VAL A 280 31.00 18.69 16.20
N GLY A 281 30.91 17.40 16.52
CA GLY A 281 31.24 16.84 17.82
C GLY A 281 30.03 16.35 18.62
N ILE A 282 28.83 16.41 18.04
CA ILE A 282 27.65 15.76 18.65
C ILE A 282 27.79 14.24 18.63
N SER A 283 27.21 13.56 19.62
CA SER A 283 27.28 12.11 19.76
C SER A 283 26.55 11.40 18.62
N ASN A 284 26.89 10.12 18.37
CA ASN A 284 26.15 9.31 17.40
C ASN A 284 24.66 9.17 17.79
N GLU A 285 24.37 9.01 19.09
CA GLU A 285 22.99 8.98 19.59
C GLU A 285 22.22 10.26 19.21
N GLU A 286 22.80 11.43 19.47
CA GLU A 286 22.18 12.71 19.13
C GLU A 286 22.00 12.88 17.62
N TYR A 287 23.04 12.59 16.82
CA TYR A 287 22.98 12.69 15.36
C TYR A 287 21.88 11.81 14.77
N PHE A 288 21.79 10.54 15.17
CA PHE A 288 20.81 9.62 14.59
C PHE A 288 19.39 9.85 15.10
N GLU A 289 19.22 10.42 16.30
CA GLU A 289 17.92 10.88 16.78
C GLU A 289 17.42 12.08 15.96
N ILE A 290 18.30 13.03 15.62
CA ILE A 290 17.99 14.14 14.70
C ILE A 290 17.66 13.60 13.30
N LEU A 291 18.50 12.72 12.74
CA LEU A 291 18.28 12.08 11.44
C LEU A 291 16.93 11.37 11.38
N ALA A 292 16.61 10.57 12.38
CA ALA A 292 15.35 9.82 12.44
C ALA A 292 14.12 10.75 12.51
N ARG A 293 14.22 11.84 13.29
CA ARG A 293 13.16 12.85 13.40
C ARG A 293 12.96 13.59 12.08
N GLU A 294 14.04 14.07 11.47
CA GLU A 294 13.99 14.79 10.20
C GLU A 294 13.52 13.90 9.04
N LEU A 295 14.01 12.66 8.97
CA LEU A 295 13.55 11.68 7.98
C LEU A 295 12.05 11.43 8.12
N THR A 296 11.58 11.23 9.36
CA THR A 296 10.14 11.02 9.61
C THR A 296 9.34 12.25 9.19
N ARG A 297 9.79 13.45 9.57
CA ARG A 297 9.16 14.72 9.20
C ARG A 297 9.01 14.86 7.69
N VAL A 298 10.09 14.70 6.92
CA VAL A 298 10.03 14.90 5.46
C VAL A 298 9.16 13.89 4.73
N LEU A 299 8.96 12.69 5.31
CA LEU A 299 8.06 11.67 4.76
C LEU A 299 6.59 12.00 5.02
N VAL A 300 6.25 12.49 6.22
CA VAL A 300 4.86 12.66 6.68
C VAL A 300 4.30 14.08 6.46
N GLU A 301 5.16 15.09 6.38
CA GLU A 301 4.73 16.48 6.34
C GLU A 301 3.99 16.81 5.03
N PRO A 302 2.75 17.32 5.11
CA PRO A 302 2.01 17.75 3.95
C PRO A 302 2.57 19.06 3.41
N THR A 303 2.83 19.09 2.11
CA THR A 303 3.25 20.28 1.35
C THR A 303 2.19 20.62 0.32
N ARG A 304 2.43 21.65 -0.49
CA ARG A 304 1.64 21.89 -1.69
C ARG A 304 1.59 20.65 -2.59
N GLU A 305 2.65 19.83 -2.63
CA GLU A 305 2.74 18.59 -3.40
C GLU A 305 2.19 17.35 -2.68
N GLY A 306 1.57 17.51 -1.51
CA GLY A 306 1.12 16.39 -0.67
C GLY A 306 2.23 15.90 0.27
N TYR A 307 2.18 14.63 0.64
CA TYR A 307 3.13 13.96 1.52
C TYR A 307 3.69 12.70 0.83
N VAL A 308 4.77 12.11 1.35
CA VAL A 308 5.37 10.90 0.73
C VAL A 308 4.71 9.64 1.28
N PHE A 309 4.70 9.44 2.60
CA PHE A 309 3.99 8.34 3.25
C PHE A 309 3.57 8.73 4.65
N ARG A 310 2.51 8.10 5.14
CA ARG A 310 2.26 8.02 6.59
C ARG A 310 3.24 7.02 7.18
N VAL A 311 3.91 7.39 8.27
CA VAL A 311 4.93 6.56 8.93
C VAL A 311 4.43 6.11 10.29
N ASP A 312 4.52 4.81 10.57
CA ASP A 312 4.26 4.24 11.89
C ASP A 312 5.56 3.73 12.52
N LEU A 313 5.93 4.29 13.67
CA LEU A 313 7.15 3.94 14.42
C LEU A 313 6.84 3.15 15.70
N ARG A 314 5.60 2.69 15.91
CA ARG A 314 5.18 2.04 17.17
C ARG A 314 5.76 0.65 17.37
N LEU A 315 6.31 0.02 16.34
CA LEU A 315 6.96 -1.29 16.43
C LEU A 315 8.42 -1.23 16.94
N ARG A 316 8.98 -0.03 17.18
CA ARG A 316 10.32 0.10 17.77
C ARG A 316 10.33 -0.31 19.24
N ALA A 317 11.52 -0.56 19.78
CA ALA A 317 11.69 -0.92 21.18
C ALA A 317 11.10 0.14 22.12
N GLU A 318 10.24 -0.29 23.05
CA GLU A 318 9.43 0.55 23.95
C GLU A 318 8.34 1.39 23.27
N GLY A 319 8.00 1.10 22.01
CA GLY A 319 6.88 1.72 21.30
C GLY A 319 6.98 3.25 21.24
N SER A 320 5.87 3.95 21.51
CA SER A 320 5.77 5.41 21.37
C SER A 320 6.69 6.20 22.32
N VAL A 321 7.09 5.63 23.46
CA VAL A 321 7.93 6.31 24.47
C VAL A 321 9.43 6.06 24.28
N GLY A 322 9.80 5.10 23.43
CA GLY A 322 11.20 4.80 23.14
C GLY A 322 11.85 5.82 22.20
N GLN A 323 13.19 5.85 22.21
CA GLN A 323 14.02 6.59 21.24
C GLN A 323 13.62 6.28 19.80
N LEU A 324 13.72 7.27 18.90
CA LEU A 324 13.37 7.06 17.49
C LEU A 324 14.40 6.17 16.80
N ALA A 325 15.69 6.37 17.11
CA ALA A 325 16.79 5.53 16.64
C ALA A 325 17.56 4.91 17.81
N ARG A 326 17.95 3.64 17.67
CA ARG A 326 18.82 2.95 18.63
C ARG A 326 19.97 2.22 17.96
N SER A 327 21.06 2.03 18.68
CA SER A 327 22.19 1.24 18.22
C SER A 327 21.88 -0.26 18.21
N LEU A 328 22.66 -1.04 17.47
CA LEU A 328 22.62 -2.51 17.51
C LEU A 328 22.81 -3.06 18.94
N VAL A 329 23.67 -2.45 19.76
CA VAL A 329 23.93 -2.94 21.12
C VAL A 329 22.73 -2.70 22.04
N GLU A 330 21.99 -1.60 21.87
CA GLU A 330 20.79 -1.32 22.64
C GLU A 330 19.64 -2.26 22.27
N TYR A 331 19.44 -2.52 20.97
CA TYR A 331 18.45 -3.53 20.53
C TYR A 331 18.78 -4.93 21.07
N ARG A 332 20.07 -5.30 21.16
CA ARG A 332 20.49 -6.56 21.79
C ARG A 332 20.02 -6.64 23.23
N LYS A 333 20.26 -5.58 24.02
CA LYS A 333 19.87 -5.52 25.43
C LYS A 333 18.35 -5.60 25.57
N TYR A 334 17.61 -4.88 24.72
CA TYR A 334 16.15 -4.87 24.75
C TYR A 334 15.56 -6.27 24.50
N TYR A 335 15.90 -6.93 23.39
CA TYR A 335 15.31 -8.24 23.06
C TYR A 335 15.81 -9.38 23.96
N ALA A 336 16.93 -9.19 24.67
CA ALA A 336 17.40 -10.15 25.67
C ALA A 336 16.61 -10.09 26.98
N THR A 337 15.93 -8.98 27.28
CA THR A 337 15.37 -8.72 28.63
C THR A 337 13.88 -8.37 28.64
N ARG A 338 13.40 -7.66 27.63
CA ARG A 338 12.06 -7.01 27.63
C ARG A 338 11.22 -7.30 26.40
N GLY A 339 11.75 -8.04 25.44
CA GLY A 339 11.03 -8.36 24.19
C GLY A 339 9.75 -9.17 24.45
N GLN A 340 8.65 -8.76 23.83
CA GLN A 340 7.33 -9.36 23.99
C GLN A 340 7.02 -10.39 22.90
N VAL A 341 6.13 -11.35 23.19
CA VAL A 341 5.84 -12.47 22.28
C VAL A 341 5.33 -12.01 20.91
N TRP A 342 4.47 -10.99 20.86
CA TRP A 342 3.96 -10.45 19.60
C TRP A 342 5.06 -9.80 18.73
N GLU A 343 6.14 -9.27 19.33
CA GLU A 343 7.26 -8.68 18.59
C GLU A 343 7.98 -9.74 17.75
N ARG A 344 7.94 -11.01 18.18
CA ARG A 344 8.50 -12.14 17.43
C ARG A 344 7.81 -12.28 16.07
N LEU A 345 6.48 -12.14 16.03
CA LEU A 345 5.72 -12.19 14.78
C LEU A 345 6.00 -10.98 13.88
N ALA A 346 6.09 -9.79 14.47
CA ALA A 346 6.40 -8.56 13.73
C ALA A 346 7.79 -8.63 13.07
N LEU A 347 8.80 -9.11 13.81
CA LEU A 347 10.18 -9.24 13.33
C LEU A 347 10.38 -10.30 12.24
N LEU A 348 9.47 -11.27 12.08
CA LEU A 348 9.52 -12.22 10.96
C LEU A 348 9.44 -11.51 9.59
N LYS A 349 8.78 -10.35 9.53
CA LYS A 349 8.67 -9.55 8.32
C LYS A 349 9.75 -8.46 8.22
N ALA A 350 10.62 -8.29 9.20
CA ALA A 350 11.61 -7.20 9.18
C ALA A 350 12.57 -7.30 7.97
N TRP A 351 12.82 -6.18 7.30
CA TRP A 351 13.77 -6.12 6.18
C TRP A 351 14.42 -4.73 6.05
N PRO A 352 15.73 -4.62 5.73
CA PRO A 352 16.34 -3.31 5.45
C PRO A 352 15.78 -2.71 4.16
N VAL A 353 15.17 -1.52 4.26
CA VAL A 353 14.54 -0.82 3.13
C VAL A 353 15.30 0.44 2.70
N ALA A 354 16.03 1.08 3.61
CA ALA A 354 16.88 2.23 3.31
C ALA A 354 18.15 2.27 4.18
N GLY A 355 19.14 3.05 3.78
CA GLY A 355 20.45 3.10 4.43
C GLY A 355 21.29 1.83 4.21
N SER A 356 22.09 1.47 5.21
CA SER A 356 23.06 0.38 5.15
C SER A 356 22.44 -1.01 5.25
N HIS A 357 22.50 -1.75 4.14
CA HIS A 357 22.05 -3.14 4.11
C HIS A 357 22.83 -4.03 5.11
N ASP A 358 24.13 -3.80 5.29
CA ASP A 358 24.98 -4.59 6.20
C ASP A 358 24.52 -4.48 7.66
N VAL A 359 24.19 -3.26 8.10
CA VAL A 359 23.69 -3.01 9.47
C VAL A 359 22.32 -3.66 9.65
N GLY A 360 21.45 -3.58 8.64
CA GLY A 360 20.16 -4.27 8.67
C GLY A 360 20.31 -5.79 8.75
N GLN A 361 21.23 -6.38 8.00
CA GLN A 361 21.54 -7.81 8.09
C GLN A 361 22.12 -8.19 9.46
N ALA A 362 22.94 -7.32 10.06
CA ALA A 362 23.43 -7.51 11.42
C ALA A 362 22.29 -7.50 12.46
N PHE A 363 21.32 -6.59 12.31
CA PHE A 363 20.12 -6.55 13.14
C PHE A 363 19.27 -7.83 12.99
N LEU A 364 19.00 -8.30 11.77
CA LEU A 364 18.23 -9.53 11.55
C LEU A 364 18.91 -10.75 12.20
N LYS A 365 20.24 -10.85 12.10
CA LYS A 365 21.02 -11.91 12.79
C LYS A 365 20.91 -11.79 14.31
N LEU A 366 20.91 -10.57 14.83
CA LEU A 366 20.84 -10.26 16.25
C LEU A 366 19.50 -10.65 16.87
N VAL A 367 18.38 -10.36 16.19
CA VAL A 367 17.03 -10.66 16.70
C VAL A 367 16.59 -12.10 16.46
N LYS A 368 17.23 -12.84 15.54
CA LYS A 368 16.87 -14.22 15.20
C LYS A 368 16.72 -15.16 16.42
N PRO A 369 17.61 -15.14 17.44
CA PRO A 369 17.45 -15.96 18.64
C PRO A 369 16.22 -15.59 19.47
N PHE A 370 15.84 -14.30 19.51
CA PHE A 370 14.61 -13.87 20.16
C PHE A 370 13.37 -14.35 19.38
N VAL A 371 13.35 -14.12 18.07
CA VAL A 371 12.24 -14.53 17.19
C VAL A 371 11.98 -16.02 17.24
N LEU A 372 13.02 -16.85 17.10
CA LEU A 372 12.90 -18.31 16.98
C LEU A 372 13.13 -19.08 18.31
N GLY A 373 13.45 -18.35 19.39
CA GLY A 373 13.75 -18.91 20.72
C GLY A 373 15.20 -19.39 20.86
N ALA A 374 15.85 -19.01 21.96
CA ALA A 374 17.23 -19.39 22.31
C ALA A 374 17.28 -20.44 23.43
N GLY A 375 18.40 -21.16 23.56
CA GLY A 375 18.67 -21.99 24.74
C GLY A 375 18.12 -23.42 24.61
N ARG A 376 16.97 -23.71 25.26
CA ARG A 376 16.41 -25.08 25.39
C ARG A 376 15.58 -25.52 24.18
N THR A 377 15.44 -26.83 24.01
CA THR A 377 14.47 -27.41 23.06
C THR A 377 13.07 -27.02 23.52
N MET A 378 12.30 -26.39 22.63
CA MET A 378 10.89 -26.10 22.84
C MET A 378 10.15 -27.40 23.15
N ASP A 379 9.36 -27.43 24.21
CA ASP A 379 8.48 -28.55 24.51
C ASP A 379 7.04 -28.27 24.03
N ARG A 380 6.13 -29.21 24.27
CA ARG A 380 4.73 -29.07 23.84
C ARG A 380 4.00 -27.95 24.59
N ALA A 381 4.32 -27.72 25.86
CA ALA A 381 3.68 -26.68 26.66
C ALA A 381 4.12 -25.29 26.16
N ASP A 382 5.41 -25.13 25.84
CA ASP A 382 5.93 -23.90 25.23
C ASP A 382 5.24 -23.58 23.90
N ALA A 383 5.02 -24.60 23.05
CA ALA A 383 4.35 -24.43 21.78
C ALA A 383 2.88 -24.00 21.95
N LEU A 384 2.16 -24.58 22.92
CA LEU A 384 0.78 -24.21 23.24
C LEU A 384 0.69 -22.79 23.83
N ALA A 385 1.62 -22.40 24.69
CA ALA A 385 1.68 -21.04 25.23
C ALA A 385 1.84 -19.99 24.11
N ILE A 386 2.68 -20.24 23.10
CA ILE A 386 2.81 -19.35 21.93
C ILE A 386 1.49 -19.25 21.15
N VAL A 387 0.79 -20.37 20.97
CA VAL A 387 -0.52 -20.39 20.29
C VAL A 387 -1.55 -19.59 21.09
N GLU A 388 -1.58 -19.75 22.41
CA GLU A 388 -2.46 -19.00 23.32
C GLU A 388 -2.17 -17.50 23.33
N ASP A 389 -0.90 -17.10 23.36
CA ASP A 389 -0.49 -15.69 23.30
C ASP A 389 -0.98 -15.00 22.02
N VAL A 390 -0.81 -15.67 20.87
CA VAL A 390 -1.27 -15.13 19.58
C VAL A 390 -2.79 -15.08 19.51
N ARG A 391 -3.48 -16.09 20.05
CA ARG A 391 -4.94 -16.10 20.18
C ARG A 391 -5.43 -14.93 21.04
N ALA A 392 -4.81 -14.68 22.20
CA ALA A 392 -5.20 -13.56 23.07
C ALA A 392 -5.09 -12.20 22.36
N VAL A 393 -4.07 -12.02 21.51
CA VAL A 393 -3.97 -10.84 20.64
C VAL A 393 -5.13 -10.76 19.64
N LYS A 394 -5.54 -11.88 19.04
CA LYS A 394 -6.71 -11.92 18.15
C LYS A 394 -8.00 -11.61 18.90
N ASP A 395 -8.22 -12.18 20.08
CA ASP A 395 -9.42 -11.95 20.89
C ASP A 395 -9.56 -10.46 21.25
N MET A 396 -8.44 -9.77 21.56
CA MET A 396 -8.42 -8.31 21.77
C MET A 396 -8.77 -7.51 20.51
N ILE A 397 -8.34 -7.96 19.33
CA ILE A 397 -8.69 -7.32 18.05
C ILE A 397 -10.18 -7.50 17.78
N ASP A 398 -10.71 -8.70 18.00
CA ASP A 398 -12.10 -9.05 17.73
C ASP A 398 -13.08 -8.29 18.62
N ALA A 399 -12.77 -8.16 19.92
CA ALA A 399 -13.56 -7.32 20.83
C ALA A 399 -13.70 -5.89 20.29
N LYS A 400 -12.58 -5.27 19.88
CA LYS A 400 -12.57 -3.91 19.30
C LYS A 400 -13.32 -3.81 17.97
N MET A 401 -13.37 -4.88 17.17
CA MET A 401 -14.09 -4.90 15.89
C MET A 401 -15.60 -5.09 16.09
N SER A 402 -15.98 -5.88 17.10
CA SER A 402 -17.37 -6.10 17.51
C SER A 402 -18.04 -4.80 17.95
N ASP A 403 -17.36 -4.01 18.79
CA ASP A 403 -17.83 -2.71 19.28
C ASP A 403 -18.14 -1.70 18.15
N ARG A 404 -17.54 -1.89 16.97
CA ARG A 404 -17.71 -1.03 15.79
C ARG A 404 -18.68 -1.59 14.74
N GLY A 405 -19.28 -2.76 14.96
CA GLY A 405 -20.19 -3.39 13.99
C GLY A 405 -19.51 -3.82 12.68
N HIS A 406 -18.19 -4.00 12.67
CA HIS A 406 -17.40 -4.30 11.45
C HIS A 406 -16.85 -5.73 11.40
N ALA A 407 -17.10 -6.56 12.42
CA ALA A 407 -16.46 -7.86 12.59
C ALA A 407 -16.56 -8.80 11.36
N GLN A 408 -17.70 -8.80 10.66
CA GLN A 408 -17.93 -9.67 9.48
C GLN A 408 -17.61 -8.98 8.13
N ARG A 409 -17.47 -7.65 8.12
CA ARG A 409 -17.26 -6.86 6.90
C ARG A 409 -15.83 -6.41 6.71
N ASN A 410 -15.02 -6.44 7.78
CA ASN A 410 -13.64 -6.01 7.72
C ASN A 410 -12.75 -7.10 7.12
N VAL A 411 -12.31 -6.92 5.88
CA VAL A 411 -11.55 -7.94 5.13
C VAL A 411 -10.17 -8.22 5.74
N LYS A 412 -9.66 -7.32 6.58
CA LYS A 412 -8.34 -7.42 7.18
C LYS A 412 -8.39 -8.00 8.60
N LEU A 413 -9.16 -7.37 9.48
CA LEU A 413 -9.20 -7.65 10.92
C LEU A 413 -10.40 -8.49 11.34
N GLY A 414 -11.40 -8.62 10.47
CA GLY A 414 -12.60 -9.40 10.75
C GLY A 414 -12.34 -10.91 10.78
N THR A 415 -13.39 -11.64 11.14
CA THR A 415 -13.40 -13.12 11.15
C THR A 415 -13.08 -13.66 9.76
N GLY A 416 -12.09 -14.54 9.67
CA GLY A 416 -11.63 -15.07 8.38
C GLY A 416 -10.88 -14.05 7.50
N GLY A 417 -10.53 -12.89 8.06
CA GLY A 417 -9.81 -11.84 7.36
C GLY A 417 -8.32 -12.13 7.18
N ILE A 418 -7.65 -11.22 6.48
CA ILE A 418 -6.23 -11.37 6.11
C ILE A 418 -5.32 -11.58 7.33
N ARG A 419 -5.64 -10.94 8.47
CA ARG A 419 -4.84 -11.05 9.69
C ARG A 419 -4.82 -12.47 10.27
N GLU A 420 -5.88 -13.26 10.09
CA GLU A 420 -5.90 -14.65 10.52
C GLU A 420 -4.92 -15.51 9.70
N ILE A 421 -4.80 -15.26 8.40
CA ILE A 421 -3.81 -15.92 7.53
C ILE A 421 -2.38 -15.55 7.95
N GLU A 422 -2.13 -14.25 8.22
CA GLU A 422 -0.84 -13.75 8.67
C GLU A 422 -0.43 -14.40 10.01
N PHE A 423 -1.33 -14.41 11.00
CA PHE A 423 -1.09 -15.06 12.28
C PHE A 423 -0.85 -16.55 12.12
N PHE A 424 -1.64 -17.24 11.30
CA PHE A 424 -1.45 -18.66 11.03
C PHE A 424 -0.03 -18.96 10.52
N VAL A 425 0.42 -18.28 9.47
CA VAL A 425 1.76 -18.56 8.91
C VAL A 425 2.87 -18.13 9.86
N GLN A 426 2.75 -16.97 10.51
CA GLN A 426 3.78 -16.45 11.41
C GLN A 426 3.94 -17.33 12.65
N THR A 427 2.86 -17.85 13.22
CA THR A 427 2.91 -18.76 14.37
C THR A 427 3.64 -20.05 14.01
N VAL A 428 3.30 -20.68 12.88
CA VAL A 428 4.02 -21.90 12.44
C VAL A 428 5.51 -21.60 12.20
N GLN A 429 5.82 -20.40 11.69
CA GLN A 429 7.22 -19.98 11.52
C GLN A 429 7.98 -19.82 12.83
N VAL A 430 7.37 -19.22 13.86
CA VAL A 430 7.99 -19.12 15.19
C VAL A 430 8.19 -20.50 15.82
N LEU A 431 7.20 -21.40 15.70
CA LEU A 431 7.25 -22.73 16.31
C LEU A 431 8.34 -23.61 15.69
N ALA A 432 8.43 -23.68 14.35
CA ALA A 432 9.32 -24.62 13.68
C ALA A 432 10.58 -23.98 13.06
N GLY A 433 10.62 -22.66 12.89
CA GLY A 433 11.64 -21.97 12.10
C GLY A 433 13.08 -22.15 12.58
N ARG A 434 13.28 -22.44 13.87
CA ARG A 434 14.61 -22.79 14.40
C ARG A 434 15.12 -24.13 13.86
N LYS A 435 14.28 -25.17 13.88
CA LYS A 435 14.66 -26.54 13.49
C LYS A 435 14.53 -26.78 11.99
N VAL A 436 13.64 -26.03 11.34
CA VAL A 436 13.40 -26.14 9.90
C VAL A 436 13.56 -24.77 9.24
N PRO A 437 14.76 -24.14 9.21
CA PRO A 437 14.93 -22.76 8.72
C PRO A 437 14.44 -22.51 7.29
N ALA A 438 14.36 -23.56 6.46
CA ALA A 438 13.85 -23.48 5.10
C ALA A 438 12.36 -23.09 5.01
N LEU A 439 11.61 -23.10 6.11
CA LEU A 439 10.23 -22.58 6.15
C LEU A 439 10.13 -21.06 6.24
N LEU A 440 11.22 -20.37 6.60
CA LEU A 440 11.19 -18.94 6.85
C LEU A 440 11.04 -18.16 5.53
N ASP A 441 10.05 -17.29 5.49
CA ASP A 441 9.80 -16.30 4.44
C ASP A 441 9.19 -15.04 5.08
N ARG A 442 9.44 -13.88 4.47
CA ARG A 442 8.84 -12.62 4.93
C ARG A 442 7.43 -12.42 4.38
N SER A 443 7.16 -12.95 3.18
CA SER A 443 5.88 -12.82 2.51
C SER A 443 4.90 -13.91 2.95
N THR A 444 3.62 -13.57 3.05
CA THR A 444 2.56 -14.48 3.49
C THR A 444 2.39 -15.64 2.51
N LEU A 445 2.36 -15.34 1.21
CA LEU A 445 2.27 -16.36 0.14
C LEU A 445 3.53 -17.23 0.07
N GLY A 446 4.72 -16.64 0.24
CA GLY A 446 5.98 -17.37 0.32
C GLY A 446 6.00 -18.33 1.51
N SER A 447 5.53 -17.89 2.68
CA SER A 447 5.40 -18.75 3.87
C SER A 447 4.43 -19.92 3.59
N LEU A 448 3.22 -19.67 3.06
CA LEU A 448 2.26 -20.73 2.70
C LEU A 448 2.89 -21.78 1.78
N SER A 449 3.60 -21.35 0.72
CA SER A 449 4.30 -22.25 -0.20
C SER A 449 5.35 -23.10 0.52
N ARG A 450 6.13 -22.50 1.42
CA ARG A 450 7.18 -23.23 2.16
C ARG A 450 6.62 -24.19 3.20
N LEU A 451 5.51 -23.84 3.87
CA LEU A 451 4.83 -24.73 4.82
C LEU A 451 4.34 -26.00 4.12
N ALA A 452 3.73 -25.87 2.93
CA ALA A 452 3.32 -27.01 2.11
C ALA A 452 4.52 -27.86 1.64
N LYS A 453 5.59 -27.22 1.13
CA LYS A 453 6.83 -27.92 0.74
C LYS A 453 7.47 -28.70 1.90
N LYS A 454 7.26 -28.28 3.15
CA LYS A 454 7.72 -28.96 4.36
C LYS A 454 6.68 -29.90 4.97
N LYS A 455 5.58 -30.17 4.27
CA LYS A 455 4.50 -31.08 4.70
C LYS A 455 3.87 -30.68 6.04
N LEU A 456 3.92 -29.39 6.38
CA LEU A 456 3.27 -28.81 7.56
C LEU A 456 1.83 -28.38 7.26
N LEU A 457 1.54 -28.13 5.99
CA LEU A 457 0.25 -27.74 5.43
C LEU A 457 -0.04 -28.63 4.22
N SER A 458 -1.30 -29.02 4.02
CA SER A 458 -1.69 -29.75 2.80
C SER A 458 -1.57 -28.83 1.57
N THR A 459 -1.49 -29.43 0.38
CA THR A 459 -1.45 -28.65 -0.87
C THR A 459 -2.78 -27.93 -1.07
N GLU A 460 -3.88 -28.58 -0.72
CA GLU A 460 -5.25 -28.11 -0.79
C GLU A 460 -5.47 -26.90 0.12
N ASP A 461 -5.07 -26.98 1.40
CA ASP A 461 -5.17 -25.84 2.33
C ASP A 461 -4.28 -24.69 1.89
N ARG A 462 -3.08 -24.98 1.36
CA ARG A 462 -2.19 -23.96 0.81
C ARG A 462 -2.85 -23.20 -0.33
N ASP A 463 -3.44 -23.92 -1.29
CA ASP A 463 -4.10 -23.30 -2.45
C ASP A 463 -5.34 -22.50 -2.03
N ALA A 464 -6.13 -23.04 -1.11
CA ALA A 464 -7.31 -22.35 -0.57
C ALA A 464 -6.95 -21.06 0.19
N LEU A 465 -5.95 -21.11 1.07
CA LEU A 465 -5.47 -19.93 1.81
C LEU A 465 -4.81 -18.91 0.89
N ALA A 466 -4.05 -19.35 -0.12
CA ALA A 466 -3.46 -18.43 -1.10
C ALA A 466 -4.54 -17.71 -1.92
N ALA A 467 -5.55 -18.44 -2.38
CA ALA A 467 -6.69 -17.85 -3.10
C ALA A 467 -7.46 -16.86 -2.21
N ALA A 468 -7.72 -17.21 -0.95
CA ALA A 468 -8.36 -16.31 0.01
C ALA A 468 -7.52 -15.05 0.28
N TYR A 469 -6.21 -15.19 0.48
CA TYR A 469 -5.31 -14.05 0.68
C TYR A 469 -5.31 -13.10 -0.52
N LEU A 470 -5.20 -13.64 -1.74
CA LEU A 470 -5.22 -12.85 -2.97
C LEU A 470 -6.56 -12.13 -3.16
N PHE A 471 -7.68 -12.84 -2.96
CA PHE A 471 -9.01 -12.26 -3.06
C PHE A 471 -9.22 -11.13 -2.05
N LEU A 472 -8.95 -11.37 -0.76
CA LEU A 472 -9.16 -10.37 0.29
C LEU A 472 -8.23 -9.16 0.13
N ARG A 473 -7.00 -9.35 -0.36
CA ARG A 473 -6.08 -8.25 -0.68
C ARG A 473 -6.57 -7.41 -1.87
N ASP A 474 -7.10 -8.05 -2.91
CA ASP A 474 -7.70 -7.31 -4.04
C ASP A 474 -8.92 -6.48 -3.58
N VAL A 475 -9.78 -7.07 -2.72
CA VAL A 475 -10.87 -6.30 -2.09
C VAL A 475 -10.33 -5.12 -1.28
N GLU A 476 -9.32 -5.35 -0.43
CA GLU A 476 -8.68 -4.28 0.34
C GLU A 476 -8.13 -3.18 -0.59
N HIS A 477 -7.52 -3.54 -1.72
CA HIS A 477 -7.04 -2.58 -2.71
C HIS A 477 -8.19 -1.77 -3.31
N LYS A 478 -9.27 -2.43 -3.76
CA LYS A 478 -10.42 -1.75 -4.38
C LYS A 478 -11.21 -0.88 -3.41
N LEU A 479 -11.16 -1.15 -2.10
CA LEU A 479 -11.71 -0.27 -1.07
C LEU A 479 -10.82 0.96 -0.83
N GLN A 480 -9.50 0.79 -0.82
CA GLN A 480 -8.57 1.87 -0.50
C GLN A 480 -8.35 2.83 -1.66
N MET A 481 -8.23 2.33 -2.90
CA MET A 481 -7.85 3.14 -4.06
C MET A 481 -8.93 4.13 -4.49
N VAL A 482 -10.18 3.99 -4.04
CA VAL A 482 -11.26 4.91 -4.41
C VAL A 482 -10.90 6.32 -3.95
N ASP A 483 -10.63 6.47 -2.65
CA ASP A 483 -10.39 7.77 -2.01
C ASP A 483 -8.97 7.90 -1.41
N ASP A 484 -8.11 6.91 -1.62
CA ASP A 484 -6.81 6.76 -0.94
C ASP A 484 -6.92 6.72 0.60
N LEU A 485 -8.00 6.10 1.11
CA LEU A 485 -8.29 6.00 2.54
C LEU A 485 -7.98 4.61 3.11
N GLN A 486 -7.72 4.53 4.42
CA GLN A 486 -7.50 3.29 5.18
C GLN A 486 -8.81 2.52 5.43
N THR A 487 -9.58 2.30 4.36
CA THR A 487 -10.86 1.59 4.41
C THR A 487 -10.60 0.09 4.30
N HIS A 488 -11.15 -0.66 5.25
CA HIS A 488 -11.05 -2.12 5.30
C HIS A 488 -12.42 -2.82 5.41
N ALA A 489 -13.47 -2.07 5.69
CA ALA A 489 -14.81 -2.62 5.82
C ALA A 489 -15.53 -2.57 4.46
N LEU A 490 -16.20 -3.66 4.11
CA LEU A 490 -17.14 -3.66 3.00
C LEU A 490 -18.28 -2.65 3.28
N PRO A 491 -18.73 -1.93 2.24
CA PRO A 491 -19.85 -1.01 2.36
C PRO A 491 -21.14 -1.69 2.83
N GLU A 492 -21.99 -0.94 3.54
CA GLU A 492 -23.30 -1.43 3.98
C GLU A 492 -24.38 -1.23 2.92
N ARG A 493 -24.28 -0.15 2.15
CA ARG A 493 -25.27 0.19 1.13
C ARG A 493 -25.10 -0.74 -0.07
N SER A 494 -26.21 -1.34 -0.54
CA SER A 494 -26.23 -2.24 -1.71
C SER A 494 -25.53 -1.62 -2.91
N GLU A 495 -25.77 -0.34 -3.16
CA GLU A 495 -25.15 0.42 -4.24
C GLU A 495 -23.61 0.45 -4.16
N GLU A 496 -23.04 0.71 -3.00
CA GLU A 496 -21.59 0.78 -2.84
C GLU A 496 -20.96 -0.61 -2.96
N LEU A 497 -21.70 -1.64 -2.53
CA LEU A 497 -21.30 -3.02 -2.73
C LEU A 497 -21.33 -3.43 -4.21
N GLU A 498 -22.34 -2.99 -4.96
CA GLU A 498 -22.40 -3.16 -6.43
C GLU A 498 -21.19 -2.49 -7.10
N ARG A 499 -20.87 -1.24 -6.74
CA ARG A 499 -19.70 -0.52 -7.23
C ARG A 499 -18.41 -1.29 -6.90
N CYS A 500 -18.29 -1.79 -5.68
CA CYS A 500 -17.16 -2.63 -5.26
C CYS A 500 -17.05 -3.92 -6.09
N ALA A 501 -18.16 -4.62 -6.31
CA ALA A 501 -18.18 -5.84 -7.12
C ALA A 501 -17.75 -5.57 -8.57
N VAL A 502 -18.20 -4.47 -9.18
CA VAL A 502 -17.75 -4.07 -10.53
C VAL A 502 -16.24 -3.78 -10.56
N ARG A 503 -15.70 -3.04 -9.57
CA ARG A 503 -14.23 -2.84 -9.44
C ARG A 503 -13.48 -4.17 -9.26
N MET A 504 -14.11 -5.13 -8.59
CA MET A 504 -13.60 -6.49 -8.40
C MET A 504 -13.63 -7.35 -9.68
N GLY A 505 -14.15 -6.82 -10.79
CA GLY A 505 -14.22 -7.51 -12.08
C GLY A 505 -15.48 -8.34 -12.29
N TYR A 506 -16.46 -8.25 -11.39
CA TYR A 506 -17.78 -8.84 -11.60
C TYR A 506 -18.55 -8.00 -12.64
N GLY A 507 -19.35 -8.64 -13.48
CA GLY A 507 -19.94 -8.00 -14.68
C GLY A 507 -20.84 -6.80 -14.38
N ALA A 508 -20.60 -5.69 -15.07
CA ALA A 508 -21.37 -4.45 -14.90
C ALA A 508 -22.78 -4.48 -15.54
N GLN A 509 -23.09 -5.50 -16.34
CA GLN A 509 -24.38 -5.62 -17.04
C GLN A 509 -25.55 -5.93 -16.07
N ASP A 510 -25.27 -6.71 -15.03
CA ASP A 510 -26.22 -7.05 -13.96
C ASP A 510 -25.53 -6.85 -12.61
N ARG A 511 -25.57 -5.60 -12.14
CA ARG A 511 -24.87 -5.14 -10.94
C ARG A 511 -25.35 -5.85 -9.67
N MET A 512 -26.64 -6.14 -9.56
CA MET A 512 -27.20 -6.87 -8.42
C MET A 512 -26.68 -8.30 -8.38
N LYS A 513 -26.67 -9.00 -9.53
CA LYS A 513 -26.08 -10.33 -9.62
C LYS A 513 -24.58 -10.32 -9.34
N ALA A 514 -23.86 -9.32 -9.83
CA ALA A 514 -22.44 -9.12 -9.54
C ALA A 514 -22.18 -8.98 -8.04
N ALA A 515 -22.93 -8.13 -7.34
CA ALA A 515 -22.82 -7.96 -5.88
C ALA A 515 -23.12 -9.26 -5.12
N LYS A 516 -24.14 -10.02 -5.54
CA LYS A 516 -24.49 -11.31 -4.92
C LYS A 516 -23.38 -12.34 -5.08
N LEU A 517 -22.81 -12.49 -6.29
CA LEU A 517 -21.70 -13.41 -6.54
C LEU A 517 -20.45 -13.01 -5.74
N PHE A 518 -20.11 -11.72 -5.73
CA PHE A 518 -19.03 -11.17 -4.93
C PHE A 518 -19.18 -11.51 -3.44
N HIS A 519 -20.38 -11.34 -2.89
CA HIS A 519 -20.66 -11.65 -1.48
C HIS A 519 -20.49 -13.15 -1.18
N VAL A 520 -20.96 -14.03 -2.07
CA VAL A 520 -20.81 -15.49 -1.93
C VAL A 520 -19.33 -15.89 -1.95
N ASP A 521 -18.54 -15.34 -2.88
CA ASP A 521 -17.11 -15.61 -2.94
C ASP A 521 -16.38 -15.09 -1.69
N HIS A 522 -16.71 -13.88 -1.22
CA HIS A 522 -16.18 -13.33 0.02
C HIS A 522 -16.46 -14.24 1.21
N GLN A 523 -17.71 -14.67 1.40
CA GLN A 523 -18.10 -15.57 2.48
C GLN A 523 -17.36 -16.91 2.40
N ARG A 524 -17.27 -17.51 1.21
CA ARG A 524 -16.54 -18.77 1.01
C ARG A 524 -15.07 -18.64 1.44
N HIS A 525 -14.41 -17.53 1.08
CA HIS A 525 -13.02 -17.30 1.44
C HIS A 525 -12.85 -17.07 2.95
N THR A 526 -13.68 -16.23 3.57
CA THR A 526 -13.56 -15.94 5.01
C THR A 526 -13.90 -17.16 5.86
N GLU A 527 -14.92 -17.95 5.51
CA GLU A 527 -15.23 -19.21 6.20
C GLU A 527 -14.08 -20.21 6.13
N MET A 528 -13.44 -20.34 4.96
CA MET A 528 -12.29 -21.22 4.80
C MET A 528 -11.11 -20.79 5.67
N VAL A 529 -10.75 -19.50 5.64
CA VAL A 529 -9.68 -18.94 6.48
C VAL A 529 -9.99 -19.16 7.96
N HIS A 530 -11.22 -18.86 8.37
CA HIS A 530 -11.60 -18.95 9.77
C HIS A 530 -11.59 -20.39 10.28
N ARG A 531 -12.01 -21.38 9.47
CA ARG A 531 -11.87 -22.80 9.82
C ARG A 531 -10.41 -23.19 10.06
N THR A 532 -9.49 -22.76 9.19
CA THR A 532 -8.06 -23.05 9.37
C THR A 532 -7.49 -22.36 10.61
N PHE A 533 -7.87 -21.11 10.87
CA PHE A 533 -7.50 -20.38 12.07
C PHE A 533 -7.98 -21.11 13.33
N ARG A 534 -9.27 -21.47 13.39
CA ARG A 534 -9.86 -22.21 14.52
C ARG A 534 -9.12 -23.51 14.79
N SER A 535 -8.77 -24.26 13.74
CA SER A 535 -8.04 -25.52 13.89
C SER A 535 -6.71 -25.33 14.64
N LEU A 536 -5.95 -24.26 14.36
CA LEU A 536 -4.66 -24.04 15.03
C LEU A 536 -4.80 -23.38 16.41
N PHE A 537 -5.67 -22.38 16.56
CA PHE A 537 -5.70 -21.50 17.74
C PHE A 537 -6.80 -21.84 18.74
N ILE A 538 -7.94 -22.37 18.30
CA ILE A 538 -9.08 -22.69 19.17
C ILE A 538 -9.09 -24.17 19.56
N GLU A 539 -8.72 -25.04 18.62
CA GLU A 539 -8.72 -26.50 18.77
C GLU A 539 -7.30 -27.10 18.59
N PRO A 540 -6.26 -26.55 19.26
CA PRO A 540 -4.86 -26.90 18.98
C PRO A 540 -4.55 -28.39 19.18
N THR A 541 -5.24 -29.07 20.09
CA THR A 541 -5.02 -30.49 20.41
C THR A 541 -5.38 -31.44 19.25
N THR A 542 -6.35 -31.06 18.42
CA THR A 542 -6.79 -31.84 17.27
C THR A 542 -6.15 -31.37 15.96
N SER A 543 -5.63 -30.15 15.93
CA SER A 543 -4.98 -29.50 14.78
C SER A 543 -3.98 -30.39 14.02
N PRO A 544 -4.25 -30.74 12.75
CA PRO A 544 -3.28 -31.44 11.91
C PRO A 544 -1.98 -30.65 11.70
N VAL A 545 -2.10 -29.32 11.57
CA VAL A 545 -0.97 -28.41 11.35
C VAL A 545 -0.07 -28.34 12.58
N LEU A 546 -0.64 -28.18 13.79
CA LEU A 546 0.16 -28.19 15.01
C LEU A 546 0.83 -29.55 15.19
N LYS A 547 0.10 -30.66 14.97
CA LYS A 547 0.64 -32.00 15.03
C LYS A 547 1.84 -32.20 14.08
N ALA A 548 1.72 -31.76 12.83
CA ALA A 548 2.81 -31.81 11.86
C ALA A 548 4.00 -30.92 12.29
N THR A 549 3.72 -29.73 12.83
CA THR A 549 4.71 -28.77 13.31
C THR A 549 5.51 -29.34 14.49
N LEU A 550 4.84 -29.92 15.49
CA LEU A 550 5.46 -30.57 16.65
C LEU A 550 6.35 -31.76 16.22
N ARG A 551 5.86 -32.60 15.30
CA ARG A 551 6.66 -33.70 14.75
C ARG A 551 7.91 -33.20 14.04
N ALA A 552 7.81 -32.12 13.25
CA ALA A 552 8.93 -31.55 12.51
C ALA A 552 10.02 -30.96 13.42
N VAL A 553 9.69 -30.60 14.67
CA VAL A 553 10.67 -30.14 15.67
C VAL A 553 11.15 -31.26 16.62
N GLY A 554 10.71 -32.51 16.38
CA GLY A 554 11.13 -33.69 17.15
C GLY A 554 10.33 -33.95 18.43
N LEU A 555 9.16 -33.33 18.59
CA LEU A 555 8.25 -33.55 19.71
C LEU A 555 7.22 -34.65 19.37
N ARG A 556 7.08 -35.63 20.26
CA ARG A 556 6.04 -36.67 20.14
C ARG A 556 4.69 -36.15 20.67
N HIS A 557 3.61 -36.71 20.14
CA HIS A 557 2.23 -36.39 20.54
C HIS A 557 1.99 -36.67 22.01
#